data_AF-A0A444ZNV6-F1
#
_entry.id   AF-A0A444ZNV6-F1
#
_cell.length_a   1.000
_cell.length_b   1.000
_cell.length_c   1.000
_cell.angle_alpha   90.00
_cell.angle_beta   90.00
_cell.angle_gamma   90.00
#
_symmetry.space_group_name_H-M   'P 1'
#
loop_
_entity.id
_entity.type
_entity.pdbx_description
1 polymer ?
#
loop_
_entity_poly.entity_id
_entity_poly.type
_entity_poly.pdbx_seq_one_letter_code
_entity_poly.pdbx_strand_id
1 'polypeptide(L)'
;MLICDHLKSPDSYNQIVEGHLRETSFYYVSHIGVIQCQSAMINALIERWRPETHTFHFLVGECAVTLEDVAMILGLLTNGLPVIGSTMSSFEALEAECLHQFGVAPRKTDCRGSFIKLTWFRSLKDRIVLTDDIHIQMYVKCHIMLLFGTILFGDKSGAVVHWKFLPLLRNFAGIIQFIWGLACLAHLCRSLCRATRVDCKEMDGP
;
A
#
# COMPACT_ATOMS: atom_id res chain seq x y z
N MET A 1 -16.13 -20.69 10.63
CA MET A 1 -16.14 -19.25 10.27
C MET A 1 -15.42 -18.52 11.38
N LEU A 2 -14.13 -18.24 11.21
CA LEU A 2 -13.35 -17.46 12.17
C LEU A 2 -13.81 -16.00 12.05
N ILE A 3 -14.68 -15.58 12.96
CA ILE A 3 -15.03 -14.17 13.13
C ILE A 3 -13.80 -13.53 13.78
N CYS A 4 -13.11 -12.68 13.03
CA CYS A 4 -11.91 -12.00 13.52
C CYS A 4 -12.35 -10.65 14.11
N ASP A 5 -12.48 -10.57 15.43
CA ASP A 5 -12.87 -9.37 16.20
C ASP A 5 -11.78 -8.26 16.21
N HIS A 6 -10.88 -8.29 15.22
CA HIS A 6 -9.61 -7.58 15.15
C HIS A 6 -9.47 -6.74 13.87
N LEU A 7 -10.53 -6.65 13.06
CA LEU A 7 -10.55 -5.79 11.89
C LEU A 7 -10.72 -4.32 12.32
N LYS A 8 -9.66 -3.52 12.18
CA LYS A 8 -9.84 -2.06 12.15
C LYS A 8 -10.56 -1.71 10.86
N SER A 9 -11.53 -0.80 10.95
CA SER A 9 -12.21 -0.27 9.77
C SER A 9 -11.14 0.21 8.79
N PRO A 10 -11.20 -0.21 7.50
CA PRO A 10 -10.36 0.39 6.48
C PRO A 10 -10.61 1.90 6.46
N ASP A 11 -9.64 2.66 5.96
CA ASP A 11 -9.84 4.08 5.68
C ASP A 11 -11.06 4.21 4.76
N SER A 12 -12.23 4.59 5.29
CA SER A 12 -13.48 4.57 4.53
C SER A 12 -13.41 5.55 3.36
N TYR A 13 -14.10 5.24 2.26
CA TYR A 13 -14.19 6.12 1.10
C TYR A 13 -15.66 6.47 0.79
N ASN A 14 -15.88 7.57 0.07
CA ASN A 14 -17.22 7.97 -0.38
C ASN A 14 -17.66 7.12 -1.58
N GLN A 15 -18.85 6.52 -1.54
CA GLN A 15 -19.36 5.63 -2.61
C GLN A 15 -19.37 6.27 -4.02
N ILE A 16 -19.44 7.60 -4.11
CA ILE A 16 -19.36 8.33 -5.39
C ILE A 16 -18.07 7.97 -6.15
N VAL A 17 -16.98 7.63 -5.46
CA VAL A 17 -15.68 7.34 -6.09
C VAL A 17 -15.49 5.87 -6.49
N GLU A 18 -16.50 5.00 -6.31
CA GLU A 18 -16.38 3.57 -6.62
C GLU A 18 -16.01 3.30 -8.09
N GLY A 19 -16.58 4.08 -9.03
CA GLY A 19 -16.27 3.97 -10.46
C GLY A 19 -14.77 4.15 -10.71
N HIS A 20 -14.23 5.27 -10.22
CA HIS A 20 -12.80 5.60 -10.32
C HIS A 20 -11.88 4.61 -9.58
N LEU A 21 -12.33 4.01 -8.47
CA LEU A 21 -11.59 2.93 -7.80
C LEU A 21 -11.52 1.65 -8.64
N ARG A 22 -12.57 1.34 -9.41
CA ARG A 22 -12.55 0.20 -10.35
C ARG A 22 -11.63 0.49 -11.54
N GLU A 23 -11.67 1.72 -12.06
CA GLU A 23 -10.80 2.18 -13.15
C GLU A 23 -9.31 2.18 -12.80
N THR A 24 -8.97 2.15 -11.52
CA THR A 24 -7.58 2.10 -11.03
C THR A 24 -7.16 0.71 -10.51
N SER A 25 -8.07 -0.27 -10.50
CA SER A 25 -7.92 -1.61 -9.87
C SER A 25 -7.83 -1.64 -8.33
N PHE A 26 -8.09 -0.51 -7.64
CA PHE A 26 -8.01 -0.42 -6.17
C PHE A 26 -9.34 -0.65 -5.45
N TYR A 27 -10.41 -0.96 -6.19
CA TYR A 27 -11.74 -1.19 -5.61
C TYR A 27 -11.73 -2.32 -4.57
N TYR A 28 -11.27 -3.53 -4.91
CA TYR A 28 -11.35 -4.68 -4.00
C TYR A 28 -10.49 -4.51 -2.75
N VAL A 29 -9.23 -4.09 -2.91
CA VAL A 29 -8.34 -3.81 -1.77
C VAL A 29 -8.88 -2.70 -0.85
N SER A 30 -9.69 -1.77 -1.36
CA SER A 30 -10.35 -0.74 -0.53
C SER A 30 -11.38 -1.31 0.46
N HIS A 31 -11.85 -2.54 0.24
CA HIS A 31 -12.80 -3.22 1.14
C HIS A 31 -12.10 -4.13 2.15
N ILE A 32 -10.79 -4.33 1.99
CA ILE A 32 -10.02 -5.18 2.90
C ILE A 32 -9.76 -4.36 4.15
N GLY A 33 -10.37 -4.78 5.26
CA GLY A 33 -10.07 -4.19 6.55
C GLY A 33 -8.66 -4.55 7.01
N VAL A 34 -8.11 -3.72 7.88
CA VAL A 34 -6.79 -3.98 8.47
C VAL A 34 -6.96 -5.04 9.55
N ILE A 35 -6.44 -6.24 9.30
CA ILE A 35 -6.46 -7.33 10.27
C ILE A 35 -5.39 -7.04 11.34
N GLN A 36 -5.80 -6.83 12.59
CA GLN A 36 -4.86 -6.90 13.70
C GLN A 36 -4.49 -8.37 13.96
N CYS A 37 -3.48 -8.85 13.24
CA CYS A 37 -2.91 -10.15 13.51
C CYS A 37 -2.17 -10.15 14.86
N GLN A 38 -2.31 -11.24 15.61
CA GLN A 38 -1.52 -11.44 16.83
C GLN A 38 -0.05 -11.59 16.46
N SER A 39 0.82 -10.83 17.13
CA SER A 39 2.27 -10.83 16.87
C SER A 39 2.89 -12.22 16.93
N ALA A 40 2.38 -13.10 17.81
CA ALA A 40 2.82 -14.49 17.93
C ALA A 40 2.58 -15.30 16.65
N MET A 41 1.43 -15.13 15.98
CA MET A 41 1.15 -15.85 14.73
C MET A 41 2.04 -15.37 13.60
N ILE A 42 2.23 -14.06 13.49
CA ILE A 42 3.15 -13.47 12.51
C ILE A 42 4.56 -14.02 12.75
N ASN A 43 5.07 -13.94 13.98
CA ASN A 43 6.40 -14.46 14.34
C ASN A 43 6.58 -15.94 13.99
N ALA A 44 5.57 -16.77 14.27
CA ALA A 44 5.60 -18.19 13.91
C ALA A 44 5.72 -18.43 12.39
N LEU A 45 5.09 -17.59 11.56
CA LEU A 45 5.24 -17.67 10.10
C LEU A 45 6.63 -17.25 9.66
N ILE A 46 7.19 -16.21 10.29
CA ILE A 46 8.50 -15.67 9.95
C ILE A 46 9.62 -16.66 10.26
N GLU A 47 9.54 -17.34 11.41
CA GLU A 47 10.49 -18.41 11.77
C GLU A 47 10.52 -19.55 10.73
N ARG A 48 9.41 -19.73 10.00
CA ARG A 48 9.25 -20.75 8.96
C ARG A 48 9.62 -20.22 7.56
N TRP A 49 9.86 -18.93 7.39
CA TRP A 49 10.27 -18.36 6.12
C TRP A 49 11.70 -18.79 5.76
N ARG A 50 11.92 -19.14 4.49
CA ARG A 50 13.24 -19.41 3.91
C ARG A 50 13.57 -18.37 2.83
N PRO A 51 14.51 -17.45 3.10
CA PRO A 51 14.90 -16.41 2.15
C PRO A 51 15.46 -16.93 0.83
N GLU A 52 16.04 -18.14 0.82
CA GLU A 52 16.67 -18.74 -0.36
C GLU A 52 15.63 -19.11 -1.43
N THR A 53 14.48 -19.61 -1.00
CA THR A 53 13.39 -20.10 -1.87
C THR A 53 12.20 -19.16 -1.92
N HIS A 54 12.12 -18.17 -1.01
CA HIS A 54 10.94 -17.34 -0.79
C HIS A 54 9.68 -18.16 -0.50
N THR A 55 9.83 -19.23 0.30
CA THR A 55 8.74 -20.13 0.72
C THR A 55 8.70 -20.27 2.25
N PHE A 56 7.51 -20.59 2.77
CA PHE A 56 7.30 -21.02 4.14
C PHE A 56 7.50 -22.53 4.25
N HIS A 57 8.26 -22.98 5.24
CA HIS A 57 8.51 -24.40 5.50
C HIS A 57 7.64 -24.88 6.67
N PHE A 58 6.63 -25.67 6.34
CA PHE A 58 5.75 -26.34 7.30
C PHE A 58 6.09 -27.83 7.40
N LEU A 59 5.54 -28.52 8.40
CA LEU A 59 5.71 -29.98 8.56
C LEU A 59 5.20 -30.78 7.35
N VAL A 60 4.24 -30.22 6.62
CA VAL A 60 3.57 -30.86 5.47
C VAL A 60 4.26 -30.54 4.14
N GLY A 61 5.21 -29.60 4.13
CA GLY A 61 5.93 -29.18 2.93
C GLY A 61 6.17 -27.67 2.84
N GLU A 62 6.53 -27.22 1.65
CA GLU A 62 6.77 -25.81 1.35
C GLU A 62 5.50 -25.12 0.83
N CYS A 63 5.34 -23.84 1.18
CA CYS A 63 4.23 -23.00 0.73
C CYS A 63 4.77 -21.66 0.23
N ALA A 64 4.51 -21.35 -1.05
CA ALA A 64 4.84 -20.07 -1.65
C ALA A 64 3.58 -19.20 -1.73
N VAL A 65 3.73 -17.88 -1.50
CA VAL A 65 2.69 -16.92 -1.87
C VAL A 65 2.86 -16.60 -3.36
N THR A 66 1.80 -16.78 -4.13
CA THR A 66 1.81 -16.61 -5.59
C THR A 66 1.09 -15.31 -6.00
N LEU A 67 1.23 -14.94 -7.28
CA LEU A 67 0.44 -13.83 -7.84
C LEU A 67 -1.07 -14.14 -7.85
N GLU A 68 -1.46 -15.41 -7.95
CA GLU A 68 -2.86 -15.81 -7.89
C GLU A 68 -3.44 -15.57 -6.49
N ASP A 69 -2.68 -15.89 -5.43
CA ASP A 69 -3.07 -15.58 -4.05
C ASP A 69 -3.26 -14.07 -3.86
N VAL A 70 -2.34 -13.26 -4.39
CA VAL A 70 -2.45 -11.79 -4.33
C VAL A 70 -3.65 -11.28 -5.10
N ALA A 71 -3.94 -11.83 -6.28
CA ALA A 71 -5.12 -11.45 -7.06
C ALA A 71 -6.42 -11.81 -6.33
N MET A 72 -6.48 -12.98 -5.71
CA MET A 72 -7.66 -13.46 -5.00
C MET A 72 -7.90 -12.70 -3.70
N ILE A 73 -6.84 -12.38 -2.96
CA ILE A 73 -6.93 -11.69 -1.66
C ILE A 73 -7.13 -10.19 -1.87
N LEU A 74 -6.30 -9.54 -2.72
CA LEU A 74 -6.25 -8.08 -2.87
C LEU A 74 -7.06 -7.55 -4.07
N GLY A 75 -7.43 -8.41 -5.03
CA GLY A 75 -8.09 -8.01 -6.27
C GLY A 75 -7.21 -7.16 -7.19
N LEU A 76 -5.89 -7.21 -7.02
CA LEU A 76 -4.92 -6.48 -7.85
C LEU A 76 -4.60 -7.25 -9.14
N LEU A 77 -4.30 -6.51 -10.20
CA LEU A 77 -3.93 -7.09 -11.48
C LEU A 77 -2.56 -7.80 -11.43
N THR A 78 -2.49 -8.91 -12.17
CA THR A 78 -1.29 -9.78 -12.29
C THR A 78 -0.53 -9.58 -13.59
N ASN A 79 -1.06 -8.77 -14.51
CA ASN A 79 -0.47 -8.43 -15.80
C ASN A 79 -0.44 -6.90 -16.01
N GLY A 80 0.47 -6.43 -16.87
CA GLY A 80 0.67 -5.00 -17.12
C GLY A 80 2.13 -4.56 -17.15
N LEU A 81 2.36 -3.29 -16.87
CA LEU A 81 3.66 -2.62 -16.82
C LEU A 81 4.31 -2.80 -15.44
N PRO A 82 5.62 -3.06 -15.39
CA PRO A 82 6.32 -3.14 -14.11
C PRO A 82 6.23 -1.80 -13.38
N VAL A 83 6.08 -1.86 -12.05
CA VAL A 83 6.06 -0.68 -11.18
C VAL A 83 7.49 -0.13 -11.07
N ILE A 84 7.86 0.68 -12.07
CA ILE A 84 9.16 1.36 -12.17
C ILE A 84 8.87 2.85 -12.28
N GLY A 85 9.63 3.66 -11.55
CA GLY A 85 9.47 5.11 -11.59
C GLY A 85 10.74 5.82 -11.16
N SER A 86 10.92 7.03 -11.68
CA SER A 86 11.96 7.92 -11.19
C SER A 86 11.68 8.25 -9.72
N THR A 87 12.67 8.04 -8.86
CA THR A 87 12.53 8.40 -7.45
C THR A 87 12.82 9.89 -7.31
N MET A 88 11.92 10.58 -6.61
CA MET A 88 12.11 11.99 -6.29
C MET A 88 13.31 12.15 -5.36
N SER A 89 14.25 13.02 -5.75
CA SER A 89 15.54 13.18 -5.08
C SER A 89 15.55 14.22 -3.96
N SER A 90 14.52 15.08 -3.86
CA SER A 90 14.47 16.16 -2.87
C SER A 90 13.05 16.46 -2.37
N PHE A 91 12.98 17.21 -1.26
CA PHE A 91 11.72 17.69 -0.69
C PHE A 91 11.03 18.73 -1.60
N GLU A 92 11.81 19.56 -2.30
CA GLU A 92 11.29 20.54 -3.26
C GLU A 92 10.62 19.85 -4.44
N ALA A 93 11.21 18.74 -4.91
CA ALA A 93 10.59 17.90 -5.93
C ALA A 93 9.25 17.36 -5.40
N LEU A 94 9.23 16.77 -4.19
CA LEU A 94 8.00 16.30 -3.54
C LEU A 94 6.92 17.39 -3.53
N GLU A 95 7.27 18.57 -3.05
CA GLU A 95 6.36 19.70 -2.92
C GLU A 95 5.75 20.07 -4.27
N ALA A 96 6.57 20.15 -5.32
CA ALA A 96 6.10 20.40 -6.69
C ALA A 96 5.13 19.31 -7.18
N GLU A 97 5.40 18.03 -6.89
CA GLU A 97 4.51 16.93 -7.28
C GLU A 97 3.18 16.96 -6.54
N CYS A 98 3.20 17.24 -5.23
CA CYS A 98 1.99 17.37 -4.44
C CYS A 98 1.16 18.58 -4.87
N LEU A 99 1.79 19.73 -5.14
CA LEU A 99 1.11 20.90 -5.69
C LEU A 99 0.48 20.60 -7.05
N HIS A 100 1.20 19.89 -7.92
CA HIS A 100 0.68 19.51 -9.24
C HIS A 100 -0.52 18.55 -9.15
N GLN A 101 -0.44 17.53 -8.29
CA GLN A 101 -1.48 16.49 -8.22
C GLN A 101 -2.65 16.84 -7.30
N PHE A 102 -2.43 17.66 -6.27
CA PHE A 102 -3.43 17.93 -5.23
C PHE A 102 -3.70 19.42 -4.97
N GLY A 103 -2.96 20.33 -5.63
CA GLY A 103 -3.04 21.77 -5.36
C GLY A 103 -2.47 22.21 -4.00
N VAL A 104 -2.05 21.26 -3.16
CA VAL A 104 -1.53 21.50 -1.81
C VAL A 104 -0.37 20.56 -1.54
N ALA A 105 0.68 21.05 -0.88
CA ALA A 105 1.84 20.27 -0.47
C ALA A 105 1.89 20.01 1.04
N PRO A 106 2.50 18.88 1.46
CA PRO A 106 2.79 18.61 2.87
C PRO A 106 3.85 19.58 3.40
N ARG A 107 3.74 19.93 4.69
CA ARG A 107 4.82 20.66 5.37
C ARG A 107 5.96 19.70 5.70
N LYS A 108 7.15 20.25 5.99
CA LYS A 108 8.28 19.43 6.50
C LYS A 108 7.91 18.62 7.75
N THR A 109 7.02 19.15 8.60
CA THR A 109 6.49 18.45 9.79
C THR A 109 5.58 17.27 9.46
N ASP A 110 5.01 17.24 8.25
CA ASP A 110 4.17 16.15 7.74
C ASP A 110 4.99 15.04 7.09
N CYS A 111 6.32 15.22 7.01
CA CYS A 111 7.24 14.28 6.40
C CYS A 111 8.23 13.71 7.41
N ARG A 112 8.73 12.50 7.14
CA ARG A 112 9.80 11.85 7.90
C ARG A 112 10.76 11.19 6.91
N GLY A 113 11.87 11.88 6.60
CA GLY A 113 12.74 11.47 5.49
C GLY A 113 11.96 11.47 4.17
N SER A 114 12.05 10.38 3.41
CA SER A 114 11.35 10.20 2.11
C SER A 114 9.89 9.75 2.21
N PHE A 115 9.30 9.88 3.41
CA PHE A 115 7.95 9.42 3.71
C PHE A 115 7.04 10.58 4.11
N ILE A 116 5.77 10.48 3.74
CA ILE A 116 4.69 11.42 4.09
C ILE A 116 3.79 10.73 5.11
N LYS A 117 3.36 11.46 6.14
CA LYS A 117 2.40 10.95 7.13
C LYS A 117 1.05 10.68 6.49
N LEU A 118 0.46 9.53 6.81
CA LEU A 118 -0.89 9.18 6.35
C LEU A 118 -1.96 10.13 6.91
N THR A 119 -1.72 10.72 8.09
CA THR A 119 -2.61 11.74 8.66
C THR A 119 -2.76 12.96 7.75
N TRP A 120 -1.72 13.30 6.97
CA TRP A 120 -1.80 14.38 5.98
C TRP A 120 -2.72 13.99 4.82
N PHE A 121 -2.56 12.79 4.25
CA PHE A 121 -3.45 12.28 3.21
C PHE A 121 -4.90 12.13 3.67
N ARG A 122 -5.14 11.66 4.90
CA ARG A 122 -6.50 11.63 5.49
C ARG A 122 -7.09 13.03 5.58
N SER A 123 -6.35 13.97 6.17
CA SER A 123 -6.80 15.35 6.31
C SER A 123 -7.07 16.03 4.96
N LEU A 124 -6.28 15.72 3.94
CA LEU A 124 -6.50 16.21 2.58
C LEU A 124 -7.74 15.56 1.97
N LYS A 125 -7.86 14.24 2.03
CA LYS A 125 -9.01 13.47 1.55
C LYS A 125 -10.33 13.99 2.13
N ASP A 126 -10.36 14.27 3.44
CA ASP A 126 -11.54 14.75 4.15
C ASP A 126 -11.96 16.18 3.77
N ARG A 127 -11.04 16.99 3.21
CA ARG A 127 -11.29 18.36 2.77
C ARG A 127 -11.69 18.47 1.30
N ILE A 128 -11.46 17.42 0.51
CA ILE A 128 -11.81 17.42 -0.92
C ILE A 128 -13.33 17.33 -1.07
N VAL A 129 -13.91 18.30 -1.75
CA VAL A 129 -15.32 18.29 -2.13
C VAL A 129 -15.46 17.62 -3.49
N LEU A 130 -16.31 16.60 -3.60
CA LEU A 130 -16.46 15.77 -4.80
C LEU A 130 -17.41 16.43 -5.82
N THR A 131 -17.01 17.56 -6.41
CA THR A 131 -17.84 18.34 -7.35
C THR A 131 -17.64 17.98 -8.81
N ASP A 132 -16.45 17.54 -9.19
CA ASP A 132 -16.06 17.25 -10.56
C ASP A 132 -15.03 16.12 -10.62
N ASP A 133 -14.74 15.66 -11.83
CA ASP A 133 -13.84 14.54 -12.10
C ASP A 133 -12.42 14.78 -11.55
N ILE A 134 -11.91 16.01 -11.61
CA ILE A 134 -10.55 16.33 -11.13
C ILE A 134 -10.49 16.13 -9.61
N HIS A 135 -11.47 16.64 -8.87
CA HIS A 135 -11.54 16.47 -7.42
C HIS A 135 -11.78 15.01 -7.02
N ILE A 136 -12.58 14.26 -7.79
CA ILE A 136 -12.76 12.82 -7.57
C ILE A 136 -11.45 12.06 -7.78
N GLN A 137 -10.70 12.35 -8.85
CA GLN A 137 -9.39 11.75 -9.07
C GLN A 137 -8.41 12.09 -7.95
N MET A 138 -8.37 13.34 -7.48
CA MET A 138 -7.56 13.76 -6.33
C MET A 138 -7.89 12.97 -5.08
N TYR A 139 -9.18 12.78 -4.80
CA TYR A 139 -9.66 11.98 -3.68
C TYR A 139 -9.18 10.53 -3.80
N VAL A 140 -9.36 9.92 -4.97
CA VAL A 140 -8.95 8.52 -5.21
C VAL A 140 -7.44 8.36 -5.10
N LYS A 141 -6.64 9.30 -5.62
CA LYS A 141 -5.19 9.29 -5.44
C LYS A 141 -4.78 9.35 -3.98
N CYS A 142 -5.43 10.20 -3.17
CA CYS A 142 -5.22 10.23 -1.72
C CYS A 142 -5.56 8.87 -1.09
N HIS A 143 -6.68 8.29 -1.47
CA HIS A 143 -7.12 6.99 -0.97
C HIS A 143 -6.15 5.86 -1.34
N ILE A 144 -5.66 5.82 -2.58
CA ILE A 144 -4.63 4.86 -3.02
C ILE A 144 -3.34 5.03 -2.20
N MET A 145 -2.91 6.25 -1.92
CA MET A 145 -1.74 6.50 -1.06
C MET A 145 -1.96 6.01 0.38
N LEU A 146 -3.19 6.08 0.89
CA LEU A 146 -3.54 5.47 2.18
C LEU A 146 -3.42 3.94 2.13
N LEU A 147 -3.95 3.30 1.07
CA LEU A 147 -3.83 1.85 0.88
C LEU A 147 -2.37 1.40 0.76
N PHE A 148 -1.53 2.19 0.08
CA PHE A 148 -0.09 1.93 0.00
C PHE A 148 0.58 1.94 1.37
N GLY A 149 0.28 2.92 2.23
CA GLY A 149 0.92 2.98 3.56
C GLY A 149 0.31 2.08 4.62
N THR A 150 -0.84 1.45 4.36
CA THR A 150 -1.56 0.65 5.38
C THR A 150 -1.67 -0.83 5.04
N ILE A 151 -1.91 -1.19 3.78
CA ILE A 151 -2.25 -2.56 3.36
C ILE A 151 -1.20 -3.16 2.44
N LEU A 152 -0.62 -2.37 1.52
CA LEU A 152 0.17 -2.92 0.40
C LEU A 152 1.68 -2.79 0.55
N PHE A 153 2.14 -1.72 1.20
CA PHE A 153 3.54 -1.37 1.37
C PHE A 153 3.79 -0.78 2.76
N GLY A 154 3.02 -1.25 3.75
CA GLY A 154 3.02 -0.70 5.09
C GLY A 154 4.36 -0.94 5.80
N ASP A 155 4.89 0.09 6.45
CA ASP A 155 6.01 -0.08 7.37
C ASP A 155 5.51 -0.52 8.76
N LYS A 156 6.44 -0.85 9.67
CA LYS A 156 6.16 -1.14 11.09
C LYS A 156 5.19 -0.17 11.76
N SER A 157 5.20 1.10 11.36
CA SER A 157 4.39 2.13 12.00
C SER A 157 2.96 2.19 11.46
N GLY A 158 2.73 1.73 10.21
CA GLY A 158 1.46 1.89 9.51
C GLY A 158 0.97 3.35 9.46
N ALA A 159 1.90 4.31 9.60
CA ALA A 159 1.59 5.72 9.81
C ALA A 159 2.14 6.63 8.70
N VAL A 160 2.94 6.08 7.79
CA VAL A 160 3.58 6.82 6.71
C VAL A 160 3.55 6.04 5.40
N VAL A 161 3.70 6.75 4.28
CA VAL A 161 3.84 6.17 2.93
C VAL A 161 5.00 6.84 2.23
N HIS A 162 5.78 6.06 1.48
CA HIS A 162 6.92 6.59 0.75
C HIS A 162 6.45 7.44 -0.44
N TRP A 163 7.01 8.64 -0.61
CA TRP A 163 6.62 9.53 -1.71
C TRP A 163 6.93 9.02 -3.12
N LYS A 164 7.67 7.91 -3.26
CA LYS A 164 8.09 7.36 -4.57
C LYS A 164 6.92 6.89 -5.41
N PHE A 165 5.76 6.66 -4.78
CA PHE A 165 4.55 6.25 -5.45
C PHE A 165 3.81 7.42 -6.11
N LEU A 166 4.05 8.67 -5.68
CA LEU A 166 3.33 9.83 -6.21
C LEU A 166 3.45 9.95 -7.74
N PRO A 167 4.64 9.87 -8.36
CA PRO A 167 4.74 9.98 -9.83
C PRO A 167 3.94 8.93 -10.59
N LEU A 168 3.73 7.74 -10.00
CA LEU A 168 2.97 6.64 -10.60
C LEU A 168 1.46 6.95 -10.66
N LEU A 169 0.98 7.83 -9.78
CA LEU A 169 -0.42 8.24 -9.73
C LEU A 169 -0.70 9.48 -10.60
N ARG A 170 0.32 10.07 -11.24
CA ARG A 170 0.17 11.30 -12.01
C ARG A 170 -0.85 11.14 -13.15
N ASN A 171 -0.65 10.14 -14.00
CA ASN A 171 -1.58 9.78 -15.06
C ASN A 171 -2.64 8.82 -14.51
N PHE A 172 -3.82 9.35 -14.17
CA PHE A 172 -4.88 8.60 -13.51
C PHE A 172 -5.33 7.37 -14.32
N ALA A 173 -5.60 7.55 -15.62
CA ALA A 173 -5.99 6.45 -16.52
C ALA A 173 -4.89 5.39 -16.71
N GLY A 174 -3.63 5.75 -16.44
CA GLY A 174 -2.49 4.83 -16.50
C GLY A 174 -2.32 3.97 -15.24
N ILE A 175 -2.98 4.28 -14.12
CA ILE A 175 -2.76 3.59 -12.84
C ILE A 175 -3.07 2.09 -12.94
N ILE A 176 -4.13 1.72 -13.65
CA ILE A 176 -4.54 0.33 -13.85
C ILE A 176 -3.55 -0.49 -14.67
N GLN A 177 -2.69 0.16 -15.45
CA GLN A 177 -1.74 -0.55 -16.30
C GLN A 177 -0.59 -1.15 -15.50
N PHE A 178 -0.37 -0.75 -14.25
CA PHE A 178 0.75 -1.25 -13.45
C PHE A 178 0.43 -2.59 -12.77
N ILE A 179 1.42 -3.48 -12.73
CA ILE A 179 1.32 -4.76 -11.99
C ILE A 179 1.52 -4.53 -10.48
N TRP A 180 0.54 -3.90 -9.84
CA TRP A 180 0.55 -3.65 -8.40
C TRP A 180 0.64 -4.94 -7.59
N GLY A 181 0.02 -6.03 -8.07
CA GLY A 181 0.07 -7.34 -7.40
C GLY A 181 1.50 -7.88 -7.27
N LEU A 182 2.31 -7.78 -8.34
CA LEU A 182 3.71 -8.20 -8.32
C LEU A 182 4.58 -7.29 -7.45
N ALA A 183 4.32 -5.98 -7.46
CA ALA A 183 5.02 -5.05 -6.59
C ALA A 183 4.75 -5.35 -5.11
N CYS A 184 3.49 -5.64 -4.76
CA CYS A 184 3.07 -6.04 -3.42
C CYS A 184 3.72 -7.37 -3.00
N LEU A 185 3.66 -8.41 -3.86
CA LEU A 185 4.30 -9.69 -3.59
C LEU A 185 5.82 -9.54 -3.36
N ALA A 186 6.49 -8.77 -4.21
CA ALA A 186 7.91 -8.50 -4.07
C ALA A 186 8.23 -7.71 -2.80
N HIS A 187 7.33 -6.82 -2.36
CA HIS A 187 7.47 -6.11 -1.08
C HIS A 187 7.33 -7.08 0.10
N LEU A 188 6.27 -7.89 0.13
CA LEU A 188 6.04 -8.93 1.14
C LEU A 188 7.26 -9.85 1.30
N CYS A 189 7.74 -10.43 0.20
CA CYS A 189 8.92 -11.30 0.19
C CYS A 189 10.15 -10.61 0.78
N ARG A 190 10.41 -9.34 0.40
CA ARG A 190 11.53 -8.55 0.96
C ARG A 190 11.34 -8.24 2.44
N SER A 191 10.12 -7.94 2.88
CA SER A 191 9.81 -7.70 4.28
C SER A 191 10.12 -8.97 5.08
N LEU A 192 9.58 -10.12 4.68
CA LEU A 192 9.83 -11.42 5.32
C LEU A 192 11.32 -11.76 5.38
N CYS A 193 12.06 -11.61 4.28
CA CYS A 193 13.51 -11.82 4.26
C CYS A 193 14.27 -10.90 5.22
N ARG A 194 13.82 -9.66 5.42
CA ARG A 194 14.47 -8.72 6.34
C ARG A 194 14.28 -9.10 7.80
N ALA A 195 13.16 -9.70 8.14
CA ALA A 195 12.87 -10.09 9.51
C ALA A 195 13.45 -11.42 9.95
N THR A 196 13.70 -12.33 9.01
CA THR A 196 14.44 -13.56 9.32
C THR A 196 15.91 -13.30 9.64
N ARG A 197 16.42 -12.10 9.38
CA ARG A 197 17.79 -11.71 9.75
C ARG A 197 17.86 -11.44 11.25
N VAL A 198 18.77 -12.15 11.92
CA VAL A 198 18.96 -12.23 13.39
C VAL A 198 19.19 -10.89 14.09
N ASP A 199 19.43 -9.79 13.36
CA ASP A 199 19.56 -8.43 13.92
C ASP A 199 18.27 -7.59 13.91
N CYS A 200 17.13 -8.11 13.44
CA CYS A 200 15.86 -7.37 13.42
C CYS A 200 14.90 -7.85 14.51
N LYS A 201 14.74 -7.04 15.56
CA LYS A 201 13.79 -7.28 16.67
C LYS A 201 12.31 -7.30 16.28
N GLU A 202 11.92 -7.05 15.03
CA GLU A 202 10.51 -7.03 14.60
C GLU A 202 10.37 -6.84 13.08
N MET A 203 9.21 -7.22 12.54
CA MET A 203 8.82 -7.17 11.12
C MET A 203 8.12 -5.89 10.70
N ASP A 204 8.36 -5.45 9.48
CA ASP A 204 7.44 -4.57 8.75
C ASP A 204 6.27 -5.40 8.19
N GLY A 205 5.08 -4.79 8.07
CA GLY A 205 3.86 -5.47 7.62
C GLY A 205 3.90 -5.98 6.17
N PRO A 206 2.88 -6.74 5.74
CA PRO A 206 2.69 -7.10 4.34
C PRO A 206 2.59 -5.87 3.43
#